data_AF-A0A660V1M1-F1
#
_entry.id   AF-A0A660V1M1-F1
#
_cell.length_a   1.000
_cell.length_b   1.000
_cell.length_c   1.000
_cell.angle_alpha   90.00
_cell.angle_beta   90.00
_cell.angle_gamma   90.00
#
_symmetry.space_group_name_H-M   'P 1'
#
loop_
_entity.id
_entity.type
_entity.pdbx_description
1 polymer ?
#
loop_
_entity_poly.entity_id
_entity_poly.type
_entity_poly.pdbx_seq_one_letter_code
_entity_poly.pdbx_strand_id
1 'polypeptide(L)'
;MRRGLAFALMLLTAGCATKVYIGPATGVSAESQLVLSRTLQDALNRLNLGSFAKKRVLLRIFGSSQTIGIAPSRTLIWSLLAERLAKDGAILVNSNPDVLLHLSVAVCGVDVVRRDFIPFYHHTNFRATVDLRLAAYDPRTMALTGKVQHARASWCYREQYWFYIIGPYRSLWKEE
;
A
#
# COMPACT_ATOMS: atom_id res chain seq x y z
N MET A 1 -10.99 48.90 -4.39
CA MET A 1 -10.34 48.11 -3.33
C MET A 1 -11.26 47.12 -2.61
N ARG A 2 -12.49 47.47 -2.20
CA ARG A 2 -13.41 46.56 -1.46
C ARG A 2 -13.75 45.22 -2.15
N ARG A 3 -13.90 45.19 -3.48
CA ARG A 3 -14.22 43.94 -4.23
C ARG A 3 -13.06 42.95 -4.27
N GLY A 4 -11.81 43.42 -4.29
CA GLY A 4 -10.63 42.55 -4.28
C GLY A 4 -10.43 41.85 -2.93
N LEU A 5 -10.72 42.55 -1.82
CA LEU A 5 -10.64 41.97 -0.48
C LEU A 5 -11.68 40.87 -0.26
N ALA A 6 -12.91 41.08 -0.74
CA ALA A 6 -13.97 40.08 -0.66
C ALA A 6 -13.65 38.83 -1.49
N PHE A 7 -13.09 39.01 -2.69
CA PHE A 7 -12.63 37.90 -3.54
C PHE A 7 -11.45 37.13 -2.90
N ALA A 8 -10.50 37.84 -2.29
CA ALA A 8 -9.38 37.22 -1.57
C ALA A 8 -9.85 36.44 -0.33
N LEU A 9 -10.80 36.98 0.44
CA LEU A 9 -11.41 36.29 1.59
C LEU A 9 -12.18 35.03 1.17
N MET A 10 -12.88 35.07 0.03
CA MET A 10 -13.60 33.91 -0.50
C MET A 10 -12.65 32.80 -0.99
N LEU A 11 -11.50 33.18 -1.57
CA LEU A 11 -10.45 32.24 -1.95
C LEU A 11 -9.78 31.57 -0.74
N LEU A 12 -9.64 32.31 0.37
CA LEU A 12 -9.03 31.81 1.62
C LEU A 12 -9.93 30.82 2.36
N THR A 13 -11.26 30.99 2.34
CA THR A 13 -12.19 30.07 3.03
C THR A 13 -12.49 28.80 2.25
N ALA A 14 -12.27 28.80 0.93
CA ALA A 14 -12.56 27.66 0.07
C ALA A 14 -11.38 26.67 -0.09
N GLY A 15 -10.29 26.89 0.65
CA GLY A 15 -9.08 26.06 0.64
C GLY A 15 -9.04 24.96 1.71
N CYS A 16 -10.18 24.48 2.22
CA CYS A 16 -10.22 23.42 3.23
C CYS A 16 -9.73 22.08 2.65
N ALA A 17 -8.45 21.77 2.89
CA ALA A 17 -7.89 20.46 2.62
C ALA A 17 -8.34 19.48 3.71
N THR A 18 -9.36 18.68 3.43
CA THR A 18 -9.81 17.64 4.36
C THR A 18 -9.02 16.37 4.10
N LYS A 19 -8.16 15.98 5.05
CA LYS A 19 -7.58 14.63 5.05
C LYS A 19 -8.66 13.67 5.57
N VAL A 20 -9.18 12.82 4.70
CA VAL A 20 -10.13 11.78 5.10
C VAL A 20 -9.37 10.47 5.13
N TYR A 21 -9.19 9.93 6.33
CA TYR A 21 -8.72 8.55 6.46
C TYR A 21 -9.86 7.62 6.05
N ILE A 22 -9.74 7.01 4.88
CA ILE A 22 -10.67 5.97 4.45
C ILE A 22 -10.04 4.65 4.87
N GLY A 23 -10.50 4.12 6.01
CA GLY A 23 -10.16 2.76 6.41
C GLY A 23 -10.55 1.74 5.33
N PRO A 24 -9.94 0.55 5.31
CA PRO A 24 -10.27 -0.49 4.34
C PRO A 24 -11.70 -1.00 4.54
N ALA A 25 -12.66 -0.36 3.87
CA ALA A 25 -14.08 -0.73 3.85
C ALA A 25 -14.44 -1.31 2.47
N THR A 26 -15.29 -2.32 2.44
CA THR A 26 -15.92 -2.82 1.21
C THR A 26 -16.64 -1.67 0.51
N GLY A 27 -16.17 -1.29 -0.69
CA GLY A 27 -16.51 -0.03 -1.35
C GLY A 27 -15.31 0.89 -1.65
N VAL A 28 -14.07 0.39 -1.57
CA VAL A 28 -12.86 1.15 -1.91
C VAL A 28 -12.86 1.55 -3.40
N SER A 29 -12.59 2.81 -3.70
CA SER A 29 -12.39 3.29 -5.08
C SER A 29 -11.37 2.42 -5.84
N ALA A 30 -11.58 2.21 -7.15
CA ALA A 30 -10.68 1.40 -7.98
C ALA A 30 -9.25 1.96 -7.98
N GLU A 31 -9.13 3.28 -7.85
CA GLU A 31 -7.90 4.06 -7.74
C GLU A 31 -7.12 3.68 -6.47
N SER A 32 -7.77 3.65 -5.31
CA SER A 32 -7.15 3.19 -4.07
C SER A 32 -6.61 1.75 -4.19
N GLN A 33 -7.38 0.85 -4.81
CA GLN A 33 -6.96 -0.55 -5.01
C GLN A 33 -5.76 -0.64 -5.95
N LEU A 34 -5.76 0.15 -7.03
CA LEU A 34 -4.67 0.22 -7.99
C LEU A 34 -3.36 0.70 -7.35
N VAL A 35 -3.41 1.79 -6.58
CA VAL A 35 -2.20 2.33 -5.92
C VAL A 35 -1.69 1.38 -4.86
N LEU A 36 -2.58 0.79 -4.06
CA LEU A 36 -2.20 -0.17 -3.03
C LEU A 36 -1.55 -1.41 -3.65
N SER A 37 -2.15 -1.96 -4.71
CA SER A 37 -1.62 -3.11 -5.43
C SER A 37 -0.24 -2.83 -6.01
N ARG A 38 -0.04 -1.70 -6.71
CA ARG A 38 1.29 -1.30 -7.21
C ARG A 38 2.31 -1.11 -6.10
N THR A 39 1.90 -0.49 -4.99
CA THR A 39 2.80 -0.25 -3.85
C THR A 39 3.21 -1.56 -3.19
N LEU A 40 2.26 -2.48 -2.98
CA LEU A 40 2.54 -3.79 -2.43
C LEU A 40 3.44 -4.61 -3.36
N GLN A 41 3.20 -4.57 -4.67
CA GLN A 41 4.05 -5.24 -5.65
C GLN A 41 5.48 -4.71 -5.64
N ASP A 42 5.68 -3.39 -5.57
CA ASP A 42 7.00 -2.76 -5.48
C ASP A 42 7.69 -3.13 -4.16
N ALA A 43 6.98 -3.05 -3.02
CA ALA A 43 7.54 -3.44 -1.71
C ALA A 43 7.99 -4.91 -1.72
N LEU A 44 7.14 -5.83 -2.19
CA LEU A 44 7.49 -7.24 -2.28
C LEU A 44 8.62 -7.51 -3.29
N ASN A 45 8.81 -6.66 -4.32
CA ASN A 45 9.89 -6.85 -5.33
C ASN A 45 11.26 -6.50 -4.76
N ARG A 46 11.30 -5.68 -3.69
CA ARG A 46 12.53 -5.33 -2.99
C ARG A 46 12.98 -6.41 -2.01
N LEU A 47 12.13 -7.40 -1.73
CA LEU A 47 12.50 -8.56 -0.91
C LEU A 47 13.30 -9.56 -1.75
N ASN A 48 14.41 -10.04 -1.22
CA ASN A 48 15.18 -11.13 -1.79
C ASN A 48 14.51 -12.46 -1.41
N LEU A 49 13.59 -12.91 -2.27
CA LEU A 49 12.89 -14.19 -2.15
C LEU A 49 13.68 -15.35 -2.79
N GLY A 50 14.60 -15.05 -3.71
CA GLY A 50 15.47 -16.03 -4.36
C GLY A 50 16.34 -16.84 -3.39
N SER A 51 16.63 -16.32 -2.19
CA SER A 51 17.32 -17.08 -1.14
C SER A 51 16.56 -18.31 -0.60
N PHE A 52 15.29 -18.45 -0.99
CA PHE A 52 14.41 -19.55 -0.60
C PHE A 52 14.14 -20.54 -1.75
N ALA A 53 14.79 -20.37 -2.91
CA ALA A 53 14.67 -21.29 -4.03
C ALA A 53 14.93 -22.74 -3.60
N LYS A 54 14.09 -23.67 -4.10
CA LYS A 54 14.12 -25.11 -3.80
C LYS A 54 13.88 -25.51 -2.34
N LYS A 55 13.53 -24.57 -1.45
CA LYS A 55 13.19 -24.87 -0.06
C LYS A 55 11.69 -25.05 0.12
N ARG A 56 11.29 -25.89 1.06
CA ARG A 56 9.92 -25.98 1.54
C ARG A 56 9.69 -24.89 2.58
N VAL A 57 8.83 -23.93 2.26
CA VAL A 57 8.60 -22.73 3.05
C VAL A 57 7.23 -22.78 3.69
N LEU A 58 7.16 -22.62 5.02
CA LEU A 58 5.91 -22.33 5.70
C LEU A 58 5.80 -20.82 5.90
N LEU A 59 4.87 -20.19 5.17
CA LEU A 59 4.65 -18.76 5.23
C LEU A 59 3.66 -18.39 6.35
N ARG A 60 4.06 -17.46 7.21
CA ARG A 60 3.18 -16.83 8.21
C ARG A 60 3.19 -15.32 8.03
N ILE A 61 2.00 -14.76 7.87
CA ILE A 61 1.79 -13.31 7.73
C ILE A 61 1.19 -12.78 9.03
N PHE A 62 1.85 -11.79 9.60
CA PHE A 62 1.45 -11.07 10.81
C PHE A 62 1.13 -9.62 10.45
N GLY A 63 0.03 -9.08 10.97
CA GLY A 63 -0.33 -7.67 10.80
C GLY A 63 -0.33 -6.94 12.14
N SER A 64 -0.11 -5.62 12.12
CA SER A 64 -0.32 -4.76 13.29
C SER A 64 -1.81 -4.71 13.67
N SER A 65 -2.12 -4.72 14.98
CA SER A 65 -3.50 -4.73 15.50
C SER A 65 -4.29 -3.45 15.18
N GLN A 66 -3.62 -2.37 14.76
CA GLN A 66 -4.25 -1.10 14.43
C GLN A 66 -4.78 -1.02 13.00
N THR A 67 -4.43 -1.99 12.15
CA THR A 67 -4.93 -2.08 10.78
C THR A 67 -6.30 -2.79 10.78
N ILE A 68 -7.32 -2.11 11.31
CA ILE A 68 -8.71 -2.56 11.30
C ILE A 68 -9.17 -2.64 9.83
N GLY A 69 -9.28 -3.87 9.32
CA GLY A 69 -9.77 -4.22 7.97
C GLY A 69 -8.77 -4.95 7.05
N ILE A 70 -7.78 -5.64 7.62
CA ILE A 70 -6.78 -6.46 6.93
C ILE A 70 -7.36 -7.65 6.12
N ALA A 71 -8.61 -8.07 6.30
CA ALA A 71 -9.11 -9.33 5.74
C ALA A 71 -8.89 -9.48 4.21
N PRO A 72 -9.16 -8.47 3.35
CA PRO A 72 -8.87 -8.56 1.91
C PRO A 72 -7.36 -8.45 1.61
N SER A 73 -6.63 -7.65 2.39
CA SER A 73 -5.20 -7.42 2.20
C SER A 73 -4.35 -8.65 2.51
N ARG A 74 -4.73 -9.47 3.50
CA ARG A 74 -3.97 -10.68 3.84
C ARG A 74 -3.97 -11.69 2.71
N THR A 75 -5.14 -11.93 2.10
CA THR A 75 -5.28 -12.84 0.96
C THR A 75 -4.48 -12.35 -0.24
N LEU A 76 -4.53 -11.04 -0.54
CA LEU A 76 -3.74 -10.44 -1.62
C LEU A 76 -2.23 -10.52 -1.37
N ILE A 77 -1.78 -10.21 -0.15
CA ILE A 77 -0.36 -10.31 0.22
C ILE A 77 0.09 -11.77 0.12
N TRP A 78 -0.73 -12.70 0.62
CA TRP A 78 -0.44 -14.12 0.53
C TRP A 78 -0.34 -14.59 -0.91
N SER A 79 -1.30 -14.25 -1.78
CA SER A 79 -1.30 -14.69 -3.18
C SER A 79 -0.10 -14.13 -3.96
N LEU A 80 0.21 -12.84 -3.80
CA LEU A 80 1.35 -12.21 -4.47
C LEU A 80 2.69 -12.78 -3.99
N LEU A 81 2.83 -13.01 -2.67
CA LEU A 81 4.04 -13.60 -2.12
C LEU A 81 4.17 -15.07 -2.51
N ALA A 82 3.06 -15.81 -2.52
CA ALA A 82 3.02 -17.21 -2.93
C ALA A 82 3.41 -17.38 -4.41
N GLU A 83 2.85 -16.55 -5.28
CA GLU A 83 3.20 -16.52 -6.71
C GLU A 83 4.69 -16.26 -6.92
N ARG A 84 5.28 -15.33 -6.16
CA ARG A 84 6.70 -14.99 -6.28
C ARG A 84 7.62 -16.06 -5.73
N LEU A 85 7.30 -16.61 -4.56
CA LEU A 85 8.02 -17.75 -4.01
C LEU A 85 7.99 -18.94 -4.97
N ALA A 86 6.84 -19.23 -5.57
CA ALA A 86 6.71 -20.27 -6.59
C ALA A 86 7.52 -19.96 -7.86
N LYS A 87 7.51 -18.70 -8.33
CA LYS A 87 8.30 -18.24 -9.47
C LYS A 87 9.81 -18.40 -9.24
N ASP A 88 10.27 -18.18 -8.01
CA ASP A 88 11.67 -18.37 -7.60
C ASP A 88 11.99 -19.84 -7.25
N GLY A 89 11.02 -20.77 -7.42
CA GLY A 89 11.20 -22.20 -7.22
C GLY A 89 11.12 -22.67 -5.77
N ALA A 90 10.58 -21.87 -4.85
CA ALA A 90 10.24 -22.29 -3.49
C ALA A 90 8.90 -23.03 -3.46
N ILE A 91 8.76 -24.00 -2.56
CA ILE A 91 7.54 -24.81 -2.42
C ILE A 91 6.84 -24.42 -1.13
N LEU A 92 5.60 -23.94 -1.21
CA LEU A 92 4.82 -23.64 -0.02
C LEU A 92 4.27 -24.92 0.60
N VAL A 93 4.48 -25.09 1.91
CA VAL A 93 4.00 -26.25 2.66
C VAL A 93 3.28 -25.82 3.93
N ASN A 94 2.28 -26.61 4.34
CA ASN A 94 1.54 -26.38 5.59
C ASN A 94 2.14 -27.15 6.79
N SER A 95 2.94 -28.18 6.53
CA SER A 95 3.58 -29.01 7.55
C SER A 95 5.00 -29.39 7.14
N ASN A 96 5.85 -29.67 8.13
CA ASN A 96 7.25 -30.05 7.96
C ASN A 96 8.06 -29.13 7.01
N PRO A 97 8.12 -27.80 7.21
CA PRO A 97 8.92 -26.92 6.38
C PRO A 97 10.43 -27.11 6.58
N ASP A 98 11.23 -26.64 5.63
CA ASP A 98 12.68 -26.46 5.80
C ASP A 98 12.97 -25.06 6.39
N VAL A 99 12.11 -24.08 6.08
CA VAL A 99 12.22 -22.71 6.59
C VAL A 99 10.84 -22.18 6.98
N LEU A 100 10.77 -21.55 8.15
CA LEU A 100 9.62 -20.79 8.60
C LEU A 100 9.80 -19.32 8.20
N LEU A 101 8.95 -18.82 7.31
CA LEU A 101 9.05 -17.46 6.78
C LEU A 101 7.97 -16.58 7.41
N HIS A 102 8.42 -15.60 8.19
CA HIS A 102 7.56 -14.63 8.87
C HIS A 102 7.57 -13.30 8.14
N LEU A 103 6.43 -12.91 7.60
CA LEU A 103 6.19 -11.58 7.05
C LEU A 103 5.39 -10.77 8.07
N SER A 104 5.98 -9.72 8.62
CA SER A 104 5.29 -8.72 9.43
C SER A 104 4.94 -7.50 8.58
N VAL A 105 3.67 -7.14 8.57
CA VAL A 105 3.14 -5.96 7.89
C VAL A 105 3.01 -4.84 8.92
N ALA A 106 3.94 -3.88 8.87
CA ALA A 106 3.96 -2.74 9.78
C ALA A 106 2.96 -1.67 9.33
N VAL A 107 2.94 -1.37 8.03
CA VAL A 107 2.02 -0.41 7.41
C VAL A 107 1.48 -1.00 6.11
N CYS A 108 0.18 -0.91 5.90
CA CYS A 108 -0.46 -1.25 4.64
C CYS A 108 -1.77 -0.48 4.55
N GLY A 109 -1.79 0.61 3.79
CA GLY A 109 -2.96 1.48 3.72
C GLY A 109 -2.86 2.53 2.63
N VAL A 110 -3.96 3.23 2.41
CA VAL A 110 -4.10 4.32 1.45
C VAL A 110 -4.64 5.54 2.17
N ASP A 111 -3.87 6.62 2.17
CA ASP A 111 -4.33 7.94 2.56
C ASP A 111 -5.04 8.60 1.38
N VAL A 112 -6.21 9.19 1.61
CA VAL A 112 -6.95 9.93 0.59
C VAL A 112 -7.04 11.40 1.00
N VAL A 113 -6.55 12.28 0.12
CA VAL A 113 -6.61 13.72 0.31
C VAL A 113 -7.42 14.32 -0.82
N ARG A 114 -8.57 14.87 -0.47
CA ARG A 114 -9.46 15.55 -1.41
C ARG A 114 -9.36 17.06 -1.19
N ARG A 115 -9.23 17.80 -2.30
CA ARG A 115 -9.29 19.26 -2.34
C ARG A 115 -10.34 19.65 -3.36
N ASP A 116 -11.33 20.39 -2.89
CA ASP A 116 -12.41 20.91 -3.71
C ASP A 116 -12.44 22.43 -3.62
N PHE A 117 -12.52 23.07 -4.78
CA PHE A 117 -12.81 24.48 -4.93
C PHE A 117 -13.97 24.60 -5.92
N ILE A 118 -15.18 24.42 -5.42
CA ILE A 118 -16.40 24.44 -6.23
C ILE A 118 -16.64 25.86 -6.78
N PRO A 119 -16.98 26.04 -8.08
CA PRO A 119 -17.14 25.03 -9.14
C PRO A 119 -15.91 24.93 -10.06
N PHE A 120 -14.73 25.38 -9.64
CA PHE A 120 -13.59 25.61 -10.53
C PHE A 120 -12.56 24.48 -10.55
N TYR A 121 -12.44 23.71 -9.47
CA TYR A 121 -11.38 22.71 -9.36
C TYR A 121 -11.75 21.59 -8.40
N HIS A 122 -11.54 20.35 -8.85
CA HIS A 122 -11.58 19.16 -8.02
C HIS A 122 -10.26 18.41 -8.13
N HIS A 123 -9.76 17.94 -7.00
CA HIS A 123 -8.56 17.14 -6.93
C HIS A 123 -8.66 16.09 -5.83
N THR A 124 -8.40 14.84 -6.19
CA THR A 124 -8.25 13.74 -5.23
C THR A 124 -6.89 13.08 -5.42
N ASN A 125 -6.15 12.97 -4.31
CA ASN A 125 -4.86 12.28 -4.25
C ASN A 125 -4.98 11.05 -3.34
N PHE A 126 -4.47 9.94 -3.83
CA PHE A 126 -4.43 8.65 -3.16
C PHE A 126 -2.97 8.28 -2.96
N ARG A 127 -2.54 8.23 -1.71
CA ARG A 127 -1.17 7.88 -1.33
C ARG A 127 -1.19 6.54 -0.63
N ALA A 128 -0.70 5.49 -1.27
CA ALA A 128 -0.52 4.21 -0.60
C ALA A 128 0.88 4.10 -0.01
N THR A 129 0.97 3.50 1.17
CA THR A 129 2.23 3.17 1.81
C THR A 129 2.18 1.73 2.28
N VAL A 130 3.23 0.97 1.96
CA VAL A 130 3.41 -0.40 2.43
C VAL A 130 4.79 -0.51 3.04
N ASP A 131 4.85 -1.06 4.25
CA ASP A 131 6.07 -1.34 4.99
C ASP A 131 6.03 -2.79 5.50
N LEU A 132 7.00 -3.57 5.02
CA LEU A 132 7.11 -5.01 5.22
C LEU A 132 8.43 -5.35 5.88
N ARG A 133 8.37 -6.30 6.82
CA ARG A 133 9.53 -6.92 7.44
C ARG A 133 9.46 -8.42 7.23
N LEU A 134 10.50 -9.00 6.63
CA LEU A 134 10.60 -10.43 6.36
C LEU A 134 11.72 -11.05 7.19
N ALA A 135 11.42 -12.11 7.91
CA ALA A 135 12.39 -12.87 8.69
C ALA A 135 12.23 -14.37 8.41
N ALA A 136 13.36 -15.07 8.29
CA ALA A 136 13.40 -16.50 8.07
C ALA A 136 13.95 -17.20 9.31
N TYR A 137 13.28 -18.26 9.74
CA TYR A 137 13.62 -19.02 10.94
C TYR A 137 13.78 -20.49 10.61
N ASP A 138 14.66 -21.16 11.36
CA ASP A 138 14.74 -22.61 11.39
C ASP A 138 13.53 -23.14 12.18
N PRO A 139 12.71 -24.04 11.61
CA PRO A 139 11.50 -24.53 12.26
C PRO A 139 11.75 -25.35 13.53
N ARG A 140 12.96 -25.89 13.73
CA ARG A 140 13.33 -26.69 14.92
C ARG A 140 13.89 -25.83 16.04
N THR A 141 14.83 -24.95 15.70
CA THR A 141 15.56 -24.14 16.69
C THR A 141 14.94 -22.77 16.91
N MET A 142 14.05 -22.34 16.01
CA MET A 142 13.54 -20.95 15.93
C MET A 142 14.65 -19.90 15.81
N ALA A 143 15.87 -20.32 15.45
CA ALA A 143 16.98 -19.43 15.20
C ALA A 143 16.77 -18.72 13.86
N LEU A 144 17.18 -17.46 13.80
CA LEU A 144 17.13 -16.67 12.57
C LEU A 144 18.14 -17.25 11.56
N THR A 145 17.69 -17.63 10.37
CA THR A 145 18.53 -18.30 9.35
C THR A 145 19.21 -17.32 8.40
N GLY A 146 18.96 -16.01 8.53
CA GLY A 146 19.54 -14.99 7.67
C GLY A 146 19.30 -13.58 8.19
N LYS A 147 19.59 -12.55 7.38
CA LYS A 147 19.28 -11.17 7.75
C LYS A 147 17.78 -10.91 7.64
N VAL A 148 17.25 -10.16 8.60
CA VAL A 148 15.90 -9.59 8.48
C VAL A 148 15.89 -8.60 7.32
N GLN A 149 14.94 -8.76 6.42
CA GLN A 149 14.77 -7.87 5.28
C GLN A 149 13.67 -6.86 5.58
N HIS A 150 13.89 -5.62 5.17
CA HIS A 150 12.93 -4.53 5.30
C HIS A 150 12.65 -3.98 3.91
N ALA A 151 11.37 -3.84 3.58
CA ALA A 151 10.95 -3.28 2.30
C ALA A 151 9.81 -2.31 2.50
N ARG A 152 10.06 -1.06 2.09
CA ARG A 152 9.07 0.00 2.08
C ARG A 152 8.88 0.52 0.66
N ALA A 153 7.64 0.79 0.30
CA ALA A 153 7.31 1.48 -0.94
C ALA A 153 6.15 2.45 -0.69
N SER A 154 6.10 3.52 -1.49
CA SER A 154 4.96 4.42 -1.55
C SER A 154 4.67 4.82 -2.99
N TRP A 155 3.39 4.86 -3.34
CA TRP A 155 2.94 5.37 -4.62
C TRP A 155 1.81 6.36 -4.40
N CYS A 156 1.71 7.31 -5.33
CA CYS A 156 0.69 8.33 -5.34
C CYS A 156 -0.07 8.29 -6.66
N TYR A 157 -1.39 8.30 -6.60
CA TYR A 157 -2.27 8.54 -7.74
C TYR A 157 -3.05 9.80 -7.52
N ARG A 158 -3.14 10.63 -8.56
CA ARG A 158 -3.86 11.88 -8.52
C ARG A 158 -4.81 11.98 -9.69
N GLU A 159 -6.01 12.41 -9.37
CA GLU A 159 -7.06 12.75 -10.32
C GLU A 159 -7.46 14.22 -10.14
N GLN A 160 -7.52 14.96 -11.25
CA GLN A 160 -7.81 16.39 -11.28
C GLN A 160 -8.87 16.72 -12.34
N TYR A 161 -9.76 17.65 -12.00
CA TYR A 161 -10.71 18.24 -12.93
C TYR A 161 -10.65 19.76 -12.80
N TRP A 162 -10.69 20.43 -13.95
CA TRP A 162 -10.90 21.87 -14.04
C TRP A 162 -12.35 22.15 -14.42
N PHE A 163 -12.97 23.08 -13.72
CA PHE A 163 -14.38 23.45 -13.85
C PHE A 163 -15.36 22.27 -13.72
N TYR A 164 -14.93 21.15 -13.10
CA TYR A 164 -15.66 19.87 -13.04
C TYR A 164 -16.06 19.27 -14.40
N ILE A 165 -15.56 19.83 -15.51
CA ILE A 165 -15.90 19.42 -16.88
C ILE A 165 -14.65 19.00 -17.65
N ILE A 166 -13.53 19.67 -17.43
CA ILE A 166 -12.28 19.43 -18.14
C ILE A 166 -11.41 18.47 -17.32
N GLY A 167 -11.42 17.19 -17.67
CA GLY A 167 -10.69 16.12 -17.00
C GLY A 167 -11.32 14.73 -17.27
N PRO A 168 -10.91 13.68 -16.54
CA PRO A 168 -9.88 13.68 -15.51
C PRO A 168 -8.45 13.70 -16.06
N TYR A 169 -7.62 14.59 -15.52
CA TYR A 169 -6.17 14.47 -15.65
C TYR A 169 -5.66 13.52 -14.57
N ARG A 170 -5.11 12.39 -15.02
CA ARG A 170 -4.66 11.30 -14.16
C ARG A 170 -3.14 11.23 -14.16
N SER A 171 -2.56 11.09 -12.98
CA SER A 171 -1.12 10.93 -12.82
C SER A 171 -0.85 9.88 -11.76
N LEU A 172 0.12 9.01 -12.01
CA LEU A 172 0.60 8.05 -11.04
C LEU A 172 2.12 8.10 -11.01
N TRP A 173 2.68 8.22 -9.81
CA TRP A 173 4.12 8.23 -9.61
C TRP A 173 4.48 7.49 -8.32
N LYS A 174 5.75 7.09 -8.25
CA LYS A 174 6.36 6.50 -7.07
C LYS A 174 6.89 7.62 -6.18
N GLU A 175 6.65 7.53 -4.88
CA GLU A 175 7.33 8.36 -3.88
C GLU A 175 8.54 7.58 -3.36
N GLU A 176 9.70 8.23 -3.37
CA GLU A 176 10.97 7.66 -2.90
C GLU A 176 10.99 7.49 -1.37
#